data_AF-A0A2N5M507-F1
#
_entry.id   AF-A0A2N5M507-F1
#
_cell.length_a   1.000
_cell.length_b   1.000
_cell.length_c   1.000
_cell.angle_alpha   90.00
_cell.angle_beta   90.00
_cell.angle_gamma   90.00
#
_symmetry.space_group_name_H-M   'P 1'
#
loop_
_entity.id
_entity.type
_entity.pdbx_description
1 polymer ?
#
loop_
_entity_poly.entity_id
_entity_poly.type
_entity_poly.pdbx_seq_one_letter_code
_entity_poly.pdbx_strand_id
1 'polypeptide(L)'
;MVKYINDTLTICVVGHFLHKVEDPEVRPVLEFSINQAKSNVHFLTELFKKEDFAIPIGFTQDDVHPDAPKLFTDVFMLAYLRNMSILGMAASSIALGMLHDRIWSHFTKAS
;
A
#
# COMPACT_ATOMS: atom_id res chain seq x y z
N MET A 1 6.40 2.10 8.82
CA MET A 1 5.18 1.60 9.49
C MET A 1 3.90 1.93 8.71
N VAL A 2 3.52 3.20 8.49
CA VAL A 2 2.28 3.59 7.77
C VAL A 2 2.13 2.92 6.40
N LYS A 3 3.21 2.90 5.60
CA LYS A 3 3.18 2.27 4.27
C LYS A 3 2.92 0.75 4.32
N TYR A 4 3.48 0.05 5.30
CA TYR A 4 3.24 -1.39 5.50
C TYR A 4 1.76 -1.70 5.76
N ILE A 5 1.14 -0.91 6.64
CA ILE A 5 -0.29 -1.03 6.95
C ILE A 5 -1.15 -0.75 5.71
N ASN A 6 -0.79 0.28 4.93
CA ASN A 6 -1.52 0.63 3.72
C ASN A 6 -1.40 -0.46 2.62
N ASP A 7 -0.19 -1.02 2.41
CA ASP A 7 0.00 -2.07 1.41
C ASP A 7 -0.71 -3.38 1.83
N THR A 8 -0.68 -3.75 3.12
CA THR A 8 -1.45 -4.92 3.62
C THR A 8 -2.96 -4.73 3.49
N LEU A 9 -3.48 -3.53 3.77
CA LEU A 9 -4.88 -3.17 3.49
C LEU A 9 -5.20 -3.29 1.99
N THR A 10 -4.31 -2.78 1.13
CA THR A 10 -4.48 -2.84 -0.32
C THR A 10 -4.56 -4.28 -0.81
N ILE A 11 -3.74 -5.19 -0.27
CA ILE A 11 -3.82 -6.62 -0.59
C ILE A 11 -5.20 -7.20 -0.28
N CYS A 12 -5.76 -6.82 0.87
CA CYS A 12 -7.07 -7.28 1.32
C CYS A 12 -8.21 -6.73 0.44
N VAL A 13 -8.28 -5.41 0.28
CA VAL A 13 -9.34 -4.74 -0.48
C VAL A 13 -9.28 -5.08 -1.97
N VAL A 14 -8.09 -4.99 -2.58
CA VAL A 14 -7.92 -5.29 -4.02
C VAL A 14 -8.06 -6.79 -4.27
N GLY A 15 -7.73 -7.65 -3.30
CA GLY A 15 -8.01 -9.08 -3.36
C GLY A 15 -9.51 -9.34 -3.51
N HIS A 16 -10.35 -8.68 -2.70
CA HIS A 16 -11.80 -8.75 -2.86
C HIS A 16 -12.27 -8.19 -4.20
N PHE A 17 -11.72 -7.04 -4.64
CA PHE A 17 -12.07 -6.46 -5.94
C PHE A 17 -11.76 -7.40 -7.11
N LEU A 18 -10.61 -8.07 -7.11
CA LEU A 18 -10.23 -9.05 -8.15
C LEU A 18 -11.18 -10.24 -8.22
N HIS A 19 -11.79 -10.61 -7.09
CA HIS A 19 -12.78 -11.67 -7.02
C HIS A 19 -14.16 -11.23 -7.58
N LYS A 20 -14.45 -9.92 -7.61
CA LYS A 20 -15.77 -9.36 -8.00
C LYS A 20 -15.77 -8.50 -9.26
N VAL A 21 -14.61 -8.13 -9.80
CA VAL A 21 -14.48 -7.32 -11.03
C VAL A 21 -15.01 -8.10 -12.22
N GLU A 22 -15.83 -7.44 -13.03
CA GLU A 22 -16.52 -8.00 -14.19
C GLU A 22 -15.93 -7.46 -15.50
N ASP A 23 -15.46 -6.22 -15.48
CA ASP A 23 -14.83 -5.54 -16.61
C ASP A 23 -13.41 -6.06 -16.83
N PRO A 24 -13.13 -6.70 -17.99
CA PRO A 24 -11.81 -7.23 -18.31
C PRO A 24 -10.74 -6.15 -18.47
N GLU A 25 -11.11 -4.88 -18.72
CA GLU A 25 -10.15 -3.78 -18.82
C GLU A 25 -9.72 -3.26 -17.44
N VAL A 26 -10.56 -3.45 -16.41
CA VAL A 26 -10.27 -3.03 -15.02
C VAL A 26 -9.37 -4.04 -14.31
N ARG A 27 -9.54 -5.33 -14.60
CA ARG A 27 -8.78 -6.42 -13.95
C ARG A 27 -7.25 -6.23 -14.00
N PRO A 28 -6.61 -5.92 -15.14
CA PRO A 28 -5.16 -5.71 -15.20
C PRO A 28 -4.66 -4.59 -14.28
N VAL A 29 -5.46 -3.54 -14.08
CA VAL A 29 -5.12 -2.41 -13.19
C VAL A 29 -5.15 -2.85 -11.72
N LEU A 30 -6.13 -3.67 -11.35
CA LEU A 30 -6.21 -4.28 -10.02
C LEU A 30 -5.05 -5.26 -9.78
N GLU A 31 -4.71 -6.10 -10.76
CA GLU A 31 -3.59 -7.05 -10.69
C GLU A 31 -2.25 -6.32 -10.53
N PHE A 32 -2.03 -5.26 -11.29
CA PHE A 32 -0.85 -4.41 -11.14
C PHE A 32 -0.76 -3.85 -9.72
N SER A 33 -1.86 -3.30 -9.20
CA SER A 33 -1.92 -2.66 -7.90
C SER A 33 -1.64 -3.64 -6.75
N ILE A 34 -2.25 -4.82 -6.77
CA ILE A 34 -2.04 -5.84 -5.72
C ILE A 34 -0.62 -6.41 -5.78
N ASN A 35 -0.04 -6.60 -6.97
CA ASN A 35 1.32 -7.10 -7.11
C ASN A 35 2.34 -6.09 -6.59
N GLN A 36 2.12 -4.80 -6.85
CA GLN A 36 2.96 -3.74 -6.28
C GLN A 36 2.86 -3.72 -4.75
N ALA A 37 1.65 -3.84 -4.19
CA ALA A 37 1.45 -3.89 -2.74
C ALA A 37 2.16 -5.10 -2.10
N LYS A 38 2.02 -6.30 -2.69
CA LYS A 38 2.72 -7.52 -2.24
C LYS A 38 4.25 -7.35 -2.26
N SER A 39 4.78 -6.80 -3.35
CA SER A 39 6.21 -6.51 -3.48
C SER A 39 6.70 -5.54 -2.39
N ASN A 40 5.93 -4.48 -2.13
CA ASN A 40 6.25 -3.51 -1.08
C ASN A 40 6.23 -4.14 0.32
N VAL A 41 5.21 -4.96 0.63
CA VAL A 41 5.13 -5.66 1.93
C VAL A 41 6.33 -6.58 2.10
N HIS A 42 6.71 -7.32 1.05
CA HIS A 42 7.89 -8.18 1.08
C HIS A 42 9.16 -7.36 1.37
N PHE A 43 9.42 -6.31 0.58
CA PHE A 43 10.57 -5.43 0.79
C PHE A 43 10.63 -4.84 2.21
N LEU A 44 9.51 -4.31 2.69
CA LEU A 44 9.44 -3.71 4.04
C LEU A 44 9.65 -4.74 5.14
N THR A 45 9.13 -5.96 4.96
CA THR A 45 9.34 -7.07 5.91
C THR A 45 10.82 -7.42 6.01
N GLU A 46 11.50 -7.56 4.88
CA GLU A 46 12.94 -7.86 4.86
C GLU A 46 13.77 -6.70 5.42
N LEU A 47 13.37 -5.45 5.15
CA LEU A 47 13.99 -4.28 5.75
C LEU A 47 13.85 -4.28 7.29
N PHE A 48 12.66 -4.54 7.82
CA PHE A 48 12.46 -4.58 9.27
C PHE A 48 13.30 -5.67 9.93
N LYS A 49 13.35 -6.87 9.34
CA LYS A 49 14.21 -7.95 9.82
C LYS A 49 15.69 -7.55 9.82
N LYS A 50 16.16 -6.92 8.74
CA LYS A 50 17.56 -6.50 8.59
C LYS A 50 17.98 -5.47 9.65
N GLU A 51 17.08 -4.54 9.96
CA GLU A 51 17.32 -3.46 10.93
C GLU A 51 16.92 -3.85 12.37
N ASP A 52 16.62 -5.12 12.62
CA ASP A 52 16.15 -5.66 13.92
C ASP A 52 14.92 -4.92 14.50
N PHE A 53 14.01 -4.52 13.61
CA PHE A 53 12.75 -3.90 13.96
C PHE A 53 11.60 -4.92 14.00
N ALA A 54 10.67 -4.70 14.94
CA ALA A 54 9.44 -5.46 15.00
C ALA A 54 8.62 -5.27 13.71
N ILE A 55 8.16 -6.38 13.14
CA ILE A 55 7.25 -6.37 11.99
C ILE A 55 5.87 -5.91 12.48
N PRO A 56 5.27 -4.86 11.88
CA PRO A 56 3.94 -4.42 12.28
C PRO A 56 2.87 -5.48 12.01
N ILE A 57 1.84 -5.51 12.85
CA ILE A 57 0.63 -6.30 12.57
C ILE A 57 -0.17 -5.54 11.50
N GLY A 58 -0.18 -6.08 10.28
CA GLY A 58 -0.95 -5.55 9.16
C GLY A 58 -2.30 -6.23 9.00
N PHE A 59 -3.03 -5.84 7.96
CA PHE A 59 -4.26 -6.51 7.57
C PHE A 59 -3.96 -7.90 6.98
N THR A 60 -4.87 -8.83 7.24
CA THR A 60 -4.78 -10.24 6.86
C THR A 60 -6.05 -10.69 6.14
N GLN A 61 -6.07 -11.93 5.67
CA GLN A 61 -7.29 -12.49 5.07
C GLN A 61 -8.43 -12.64 6.08
N ASP A 62 -8.14 -12.69 7.38
CA ASP A 62 -9.16 -12.75 8.44
C ASP A 62 -9.93 -11.42 8.58
N ASP A 63 -9.39 -10.33 8.03
CA ASP A 63 -10.01 -8.99 8.02
C ASP A 63 -10.92 -8.76 6.80
N VAL A 64 -11.12 -9.79 5.97
CA VAL A 64 -11.93 -9.72 4.74
C VAL A 64 -12.94 -10.86 4.72
N HIS A 65 -14.13 -10.57 4.18
CA HIS A 65 -15.13 -11.58 3.84
C HIS A 65 -15.12 -11.81 2.32
N PRO A 66 -14.39 -12.81 1.78
CA PRO A 66 -14.21 -12.98 0.33
C PRO A 66 -15.53 -13.28 -0.39
N ASP A 67 -16.40 -14.03 0.29
CA ASP A 67 -17.69 -14.48 -0.22
C ASP A 67 -18.79 -13.42 -0.15
N ALA A 68 -18.50 -12.25 0.43
CA ALA A 68 -19.46 -11.15 0.44
C ALA A 68 -19.92 -10.83 -1.00
N PRO A 69 -21.19 -10.43 -1.22
CA PRO A 69 -21.67 -10.05 -2.55
C PRO A 69 -20.88 -8.86 -3.11
N LYS A 70 -21.00 -8.59 -4.41
CA LYS A 70 -20.34 -7.44 -5.04
C LYS A 70 -20.84 -6.14 -4.37
N LEU A 71 -19.97 -5.52 -3.56
CA LEU A 71 -20.30 -4.30 -2.81
C LEU A 71 -20.09 -3.03 -3.64
N PHE A 72 -19.19 -3.08 -4.62
CA PHE A 72 -18.74 -1.90 -5.36
C PHE A 72 -18.73 -2.16 -6.86
N THR A 73 -18.96 -1.09 -7.63
CA THR A 73 -18.87 -1.11 -9.09
C THR A 73 -17.41 -1.04 -9.55
N ASP A 74 -17.13 -1.51 -10.75
CA ASP A 74 -15.78 -1.50 -11.33
C ASP A 74 -15.23 -0.08 -11.49
N VAL A 75 -16.11 0.89 -11.80
CA VAL A 75 -15.79 2.32 -11.79
C VAL A 75 -15.37 2.80 -10.39
N PHE A 76 -16.06 2.34 -9.34
CA PHE A 76 -15.66 2.67 -7.97
C PHE A 76 -14.31 2.03 -7.62
N MET A 77 -14.04 0.79 -8.05
CA MET A 77 -12.74 0.14 -7.82
C MET A 77 -11.59 0.96 -8.42
N LEU A 78 -11.75 1.47 -9.65
CA LEU A 78 -10.79 2.38 -10.27
C LEU A 78 -10.65 3.71 -9.52
N ALA A 79 -11.77 4.32 -9.12
CA ALA A 79 -11.75 5.56 -8.36
C ALA A 79 -11.08 5.39 -6.99
N TYR A 80 -11.31 4.26 -6.33
CA TYR A 80 -10.66 3.89 -5.08
C TYR A 80 -9.14 3.81 -5.28
N LEU A 81 -8.67 3.05 -6.27
CA LEU A 81 -7.24 2.95 -6.57
C LEU A 81 -6.61 4.30 -6.87
N ARG A 82 -7.26 5.13 -7.71
CA ARG A 82 -6.78 6.48 -8.02
C ARG A 82 -6.60 7.33 -6.76
N ASN A 83 -7.57 7.34 -5.87
CA ASN A 83 -7.49 8.12 -4.64
C ASN A 83 -6.39 7.57 -3.70
N MET A 84 -6.29 6.25 -3.57
CA MET A 84 -5.23 5.63 -2.77
C MET A 84 -3.83 5.91 -3.34
N SER A 85 -3.67 5.93 -4.67
CA SER A 85 -2.42 6.34 -5.31
C SER A 85 -2.07 7.80 -5.03
N ILE A 86 -3.04 8.72 -5.08
CA ILE A 86 -2.82 10.14 -4.75
C ILE A 86 -2.37 10.29 -3.29
N LEU A 87 -3.05 9.62 -2.35
CA LEU A 87 -2.68 9.63 -0.94
C LEU A 87 -1.28 9.01 -0.72
N GLY A 88 -0.98 7.91 -1.40
CA GLY A 88 0.33 7.26 -1.34
C GLY A 88 1.46 8.15 -1.87
N MET A 89 1.23 8.85 -2.98
CA MET A 89 2.20 9.82 -3.52
C MET A 89 2.42 10.98 -2.55
N ALA A 90 1.35 11.58 -2.02
CA ALA A 90 1.45 12.67 -1.05
C ALA A 90 2.24 12.26 0.20
N ALA A 91 1.94 11.07 0.75
CA ALA A 91 2.67 10.52 1.89
C ALA A 91 4.16 10.28 1.57
N SER A 92 4.46 9.82 0.35
CA SER A 92 5.84 9.61 -0.11
C SER A 92 6.60 10.93 -0.26
N SER A 93 5.97 11.97 -0.81
CA SER A 93 6.55 13.31 -0.90
C SER A 93 6.88 13.89 0.47
N ILE A 94 5.98 13.74 1.44
CA ILE A 94 6.22 14.17 2.83
C ILE A 94 7.40 13.41 3.44
N ALA A 95 7.44 12.08 3.27
CA ALA A 95 8.53 11.27 3.80
C ALA A 95 9.89 11.66 3.21
N LEU A 96 9.96 11.94 1.90
CA LEU A 96 11.16 12.42 1.23
C LEU A 96 11.59 13.80 1.76
N GLY A 97 10.65 14.73 1.95
CA GLY A 97 10.94 16.03 2.55
C GLY A 97 11.54 15.92 3.96
N MET A 98 10.98 15.04 4.80
CA MET A 98 11.50 14.79 6.15
C MET A 98 12.90 14.14 6.14
N LEU A 99 13.19 13.30 5.14
CA LEU A 99 14.52 12.72 4.98
C LEU A 99 15.54 13.78 4.57
N HIS A 100 15.17 14.64 3.61
CA HIS A 100 16.00 15.77 3.19
C HIS A 100 16.35 16.67 4.37
N ASP A 101 15.36 17.08 5.17
CA ASP A 101 15.58 17.95 6.32
C ASP A 101 16.46 17.29 7.39
N ARG A 102 16.30 15.98 7.63
CA ARG A 102 17.19 15.22 8.53
C ARG A 102 18.62 15.24 8.03
N ILE A 103 18.85 14.95 6.75
CA ILE A 103 20.18 14.92 6.15
C ILE A 103 20.84 16.30 6.27
N TRP A 104 20.15 17.37 5.90
CA TRP A 104 20.65 18.74 6.04
C TRP A 104 20.99 19.11 7.48
N SER A 105 20.13 18.76 8.43
CA SER A 105 20.38 19.03 9.86
C SER A 105 21.61 18.29 10.42
N HIS A 106 21.93 17.11 9.86
CA HIS A 106 23.13 16.36 10.24
C HIS A 106 24.40 17.06 9.76
N PHE A 107 24.40 17.59 8.53
CA PHE A 107 25.55 18.31 7.98
C PHE A 107 25.81 19.66 8.65
N THR A 108 24.77 20.44 8.98
CA THR A 108 24.94 21.78 9.57
C THR A 108 25.29 21.77 11.06
N LYS A 109 24.97 20.70 11.80
CA LYS A 109 25.39 20.54 13.21
C LYS A 109 26.83 20.03 13.38
N ALA A 110 27.46 19.56 12.31
CA ALA A 110 28.84 19.06 12.32
C ALA A 110 29.89 20.14 11.96
N SER A 111 29.47 21.41 11.82
CA SER A 111 30.30 22.60 11.55
C SER A 111 30.27 23.54 12.75
#